data_AF-A0A2I8DH01-F1
#
_entry.id   AF-A0A2I8DH01-F1
#
_cell.length_a   1.000
_cell.length_b   1.000
_cell.length_c   1.000
_cell.angle_alpha   90.00
_cell.angle_beta   90.00
_cell.angle_gamma   90.00
#
_symmetry.space_group_name_H-M   'P 1'
#
loop_
_entity.id
_entity.type
_entity.pdbx_description
1 polymer ?
#
loop_
_entity_poly.entity_id
_entity_poly.type
_entity_poly.pdbx_seq_one_letter_code
_entity_poly.pdbx_strand_id
1 'polypeptide(L)'
;MTSLRDIGLSQGLVDHLAADDQSGPFGYRCQPAHYWKSSPIAERDIVALWESGTVLNYFDQARRRFEQCSLEDIDAPWHSFTSLQGALAVLFITGYEDELSDEVLRDYARSFDFRHIERMLAEVPQAPEAYEHWRQTFPVSCA
;
A
#
# COMPACT_ATOMS: atom_id res chain seq x y z
N MET A 1 -8.83 20.38 2.39
CA MET A 1 -8.71 18.92 2.26
C MET A 1 -7.34 18.63 1.72
N THR A 2 -6.56 17.81 2.41
CA THR A 2 -5.24 17.33 1.97
C THR A 2 -5.44 16.43 0.75
N SER A 3 -4.77 16.70 -0.37
CA SER A 3 -4.86 15.86 -1.57
C SER A 3 -3.90 14.67 -1.49
N LEU A 4 -4.13 13.63 -2.31
CA LEU A 4 -3.23 12.48 -2.43
C LEU A 4 -1.79 12.90 -2.80
N ARG A 5 -1.64 13.95 -3.61
CA ARG A 5 -0.32 14.48 -3.96
C ARG A 5 0.37 15.17 -2.78
N ASP A 6 -0.39 15.83 -1.91
CA ASP A 6 0.18 16.53 -0.74
C ASP A 6 0.80 15.57 0.28
N ILE A 7 0.38 14.31 0.26
CA ILE A 7 0.94 13.22 1.10
C ILE A 7 1.94 12.33 0.33
N GLY A 8 2.35 12.76 -0.86
CA GLY A 8 3.48 12.17 -1.59
C GLY A 8 3.13 11.05 -2.57
N LEU A 9 1.85 10.84 -2.92
CA LEU A 9 1.53 9.89 -3.99
C LEU A 9 2.04 10.40 -5.33
N SER A 10 2.68 9.49 -6.07
CA SER A 10 3.17 9.74 -7.42
C SER A 10 2.04 9.92 -8.41
N GLN A 11 2.35 10.55 -9.55
CA GLN A 11 1.35 10.73 -10.59
C GLN A 11 0.87 9.39 -11.17
N GLY A 12 1.77 8.41 -11.34
CA GLY A 12 1.40 7.10 -11.87
C GLY A 12 0.47 6.32 -10.94
N LEU A 13 0.64 6.42 -9.62
CA LEU A 13 -0.32 5.85 -8.67
C LEU A 13 -1.67 6.57 -8.71
N VAL A 14 -1.68 7.90 -8.81
CA VAL A 14 -2.93 8.66 -8.95
C VAL A 14 -3.66 8.28 -10.24
N ASP A 15 -2.95 8.14 -11.36
CA ASP A 15 -3.52 7.74 -12.64
C ASP A 15 -4.03 6.30 -12.61
N HIS A 16 -3.33 5.39 -11.92
CA HIS A 16 -3.80 4.03 -11.71
C HIS A 16 -5.14 3.98 -10.96
N LEU A 17 -5.24 4.72 -9.86
CA LEU A 17 -6.49 4.84 -9.10
C LEU A 17 -7.57 5.51 -9.96
N ALA A 18 -7.26 6.55 -10.72
CA ALA A 18 -8.24 7.21 -11.57
C ALA A 18 -8.77 6.32 -12.70
N ALA A 19 -7.97 5.38 -13.20
CA ALA A 19 -8.38 4.46 -14.25
C ALA A 19 -9.36 3.37 -13.78
N ASP A 20 -9.30 2.98 -12.49
CA ASP A 20 -10.12 1.91 -11.88
C ASP A 20 -10.11 0.60 -12.71
N ASP A 21 -8.96 0.28 -13.31
CA ASP A 21 -8.80 -0.93 -14.11
C ASP A 21 -8.48 -2.14 -13.22
N GLN A 22 -9.53 -2.91 -12.93
CA GLN A 22 -9.44 -4.12 -12.10
C GLN A 22 -8.78 -5.30 -12.81
N SER A 23 -8.55 -5.22 -14.14
CA SER A 23 -7.93 -6.31 -14.91
C SER A 23 -6.40 -6.31 -14.85
N GLY A 24 -5.80 -5.20 -14.39
CA GLY A 24 -4.36 -5.06 -14.28
C GLY A 24 -3.73 -5.79 -13.09
N PRO A 25 -2.40 -5.97 -13.06
CA PRO A 25 -1.65 -6.65 -11.99
C PRO A 25 -1.96 -6.18 -10.56
N PHE A 26 -2.21 -4.88 -10.35
CA PHE A 26 -2.60 -4.32 -9.05
C PHE A 26 -4.10 -3.94 -8.97
N GLY A 27 -4.89 -4.26 -9.99
CA GLY A 27 -6.27 -3.78 -10.14
C GLY A 27 -7.22 -4.21 -9.01
N TYR A 28 -6.97 -5.36 -8.37
CA TYR A 28 -7.70 -5.76 -7.16
C TYR A 28 -7.05 -5.26 -5.86
N ARG A 29 -5.73 -5.12 -5.84
CA ARG A 29 -4.93 -4.80 -4.64
C ARG A 29 -4.82 -3.30 -4.36
N CYS A 30 -5.06 -2.46 -5.36
CA CYS A 30 -4.90 -1.02 -5.30
C CYS A 30 -6.08 -0.32 -5.99
N GLN A 31 -7.27 -0.45 -5.41
CA GLN A 31 -8.50 0.15 -5.93
C GLN A 31 -8.73 1.54 -5.35
N PRO A 32 -9.47 2.42 -6.04
CA PRO A 32 -9.91 3.68 -5.45
C PRO A 32 -10.66 3.45 -4.15
N ALA A 33 -10.36 4.27 -3.13
CA ALA A 33 -11.01 4.15 -1.84
C ALA A 33 -12.45 4.72 -1.87
N HIS A 34 -13.42 3.87 -2.17
CA HIS A 34 -14.83 4.23 -2.31
C HIS A 34 -15.65 3.84 -1.08
N TYR A 35 -15.39 2.67 -0.50
CA TYR A 35 -16.26 2.07 0.50
C TYR A 35 -16.06 2.66 1.90
N TRP A 36 -14.87 3.16 2.23
CA TRP A 36 -14.55 3.73 3.55
C TRP A 36 -15.53 4.79 4.03
N LYS A 37 -16.14 5.56 3.12
CA LYS A 37 -17.13 6.60 3.46
C LYS A 37 -18.38 6.06 4.15
N SER A 38 -18.67 4.77 3.98
CA SER A 38 -19.77 4.07 4.65
C SER A 38 -19.37 3.37 5.94
N SER A 39 -18.09 3.37 6.30
CA SER A 39 -17.54 2.81 7.52
C SER A 39 -17.39 3.89 8.61
N PRO A 40 -17.43 3.54 9.91
CA PRO A 40 -17.21 4.51 10.99
C PRO A 40 -15.84 5.21 10.92
N ILE A 41 -14.88 4.68 10.15
CA ILE A 41 -13.60 5.37 9.91
C ILE A 41 -13.78 6.72 9.22
N ALA A 42 -14.91 6.94 8.53
CA ALA A 42 -15.25 8.21 7.88
C ALA A 42 -15.37 9.39 8.85
N GLU A 43 -15.59 9.13 10.14
CA GLU A 43 -15.64 10.14 11.19
C GLU A 43 -14.25 10.58 11.68
N ARG A 44 -13.19 9.86 11.26
CA ARG A 44 -11.79 10.16 11.62
C ARG A 44 -11.16 11.14 10.63
N ASP A 45 -10.18 11.90 11.10
CA ASP A 45 -9.39 12.82 10.27
C ASP A 45 -8.32 12.06 9.46
N ILE A 46 -8.75 11.44 8.37
CA ILE A 46 -7.90 10.60 7.50
C ILE A 46 -7.89 11.10 6.05
N VAL A 47 -6.85 10.72 5.32
CA VAL A 47 -6.82 10.77 3.85
C VAL A 47 -6.80 9.32 3.34
N ALA A 48 -7.92 8.86 2.80
CA ALA A 48 -8.00 7.53 2.20
C ALA A 48 -7.13 7.45 0.94
N LEU A 49 -6.33 6.38 0.79
CA LEU A 49 -5.40 6.20 -0.34
C LEU A 49 -5.98 5.23 -1.36
N TRP A 50 -6.12 3.95 -0.98
CA TRP A 50 -6.65 2.89 -1.82
C TRP A 50 -7.24 1.77 -0.96
N GLU A 51 -8.08 0.95 -1.58
CA GLU A 51 -8.74 -0.21 -0.98
C GLU A 51 -8.28 -1.51 -1.65
N SER A 52 -8.42 -2.61 -0.92
CA SER A 52 -8.29 -3.98 -1.43
C SER A 52 -9.37 -4.82 -0.75
N GLY A 53 -10.55 -4.90 -1.37
CA GLY A 53 -11.74 -5.49 -0.73
C GLY A 53 -12.17 -4.68 0.49
N THR A 54 -12.19 -5.30 1.67
CA THR A 54 -12.53 -4.63 2.95
C THR A 54 -11.33 -3.95 3.61
N VAL A 55 -10.15 -4.00 3.02
CA VAL A 55 -8.93 -3.40 3.58
C VAL A 55 -8.76 -1.98 3.07
N LEU A 56 -8.59 -1.02 3.98
CA LEU A 56 -8.32 0.37 3.66
C LEU A 56 -6.88 0.73 3.98
N ASN A 57 -6.20 1.34 3.02
CA ASN A 57 -4.93 2.03 3.21
C ASN A 57 -5.21 3.54 3.30
N TYR A 58 -4.73 4.19 4.35
CA TYR A 58 -5.05 5.59 4.64
C TYR A 58 -3.85 6.30 5.28
N PHE A 59 -3.85 7.62 5.22
CA PHE A 59 -2.98 8.46 6.02
C PHE A 59 -3.77 9.03 7.20
N ASP A 60 -3.38 8.65 8.42
CA ASP A 60 -3.89 9.24 9.67
C ASP A 60 -3.23 10.60 9.85
N GLN A 61 -4.01 11.68 9.73
CA GLN A 61 -3.48 13.04 9.84
C GLN A 61 -3.07 13.40 11.27
N ALA A 62 -3.78 12.88 12.27
CA ALA A 62 -3.50 13.14 13.68
C ALA A 62 -2.18 12.50 14.12
N ARG A 63 -1.92 11.26 13.70
CA ARG A 63 -0.69 10.52 14.01
C ARG A 63 0.44 10.80 13.02
N ARG A 64 0.11 11.35 11.84
CA ARG A 64 0.99 11.50 10.68
C ARG A 64 1.62 10.17 10.27
N ARG A 65 0.79 9.14 10.12
CA ARG A 65 1.23 7.78 9.76
C ARG A 65 0.40 7.23 8.62
N PHE A 66 1.04 6.40 7.80
CA PHE A 66 0.38 5.59 6.77
C PHE A 66 -0.06 4.29 7.41
N GLU A 67 -1.36 4.04 7.47
CA GLU A 67 -1.94 2.91 8.18
C GLU A 67 -2.79 2.03 7.26
N GLN A 68 -2.95 0.79 7.67
CA GLN A 68 -3.81 -0.19 7.01
C GLN A 68 -4.71 -0.84 8.07
N CYS A 69 -6.01 -0.91 7.81
CA CYS A 69 -6.95 -1.62 8.66
C CYS A 69 -8.04 -2.33 7.85
N SER A 70 -8.75 -3.25 8.49
CA SER A 70 -10.03 -3.73 7.98
C SER A 70 -11.10 -2.66 8.23
N LEU A 71 -12.00 -2.45 7.26
CA LEU A 71 -13.20 -1.64 7.46
C LEU A 71 -14.18 -2.27 8.46
N GLU A 72 -14.00 -3.55 8.78
CA GLU A 72 -14.77 -4.29 9.79
C GLU A 72 -14.18 -4.14 11.21
N ASP A 73 -12.89 -3.80 11.32
CA ASP A 73 -12.18 -3.55 12.59
C ASP A 73 -11.23 -2.37 12.43
N ILE A 74 -11.80 -1.17 12.55
CA ILE A 74 -11.10 0.08 12.28
C ILE A 74 -10.19 0.52 13.45
N ASP A 75 -10.35 -0.06 14.64
CA ASP A 75 -9.62 0.35 15.85
C ASP A 75 -8.27 -0.36 16.00
N ALA A 76 -8.06 -1.47 15.27
CA ALA A 76 -6.83 -2.25 15.29
C ALA A 76 -6.10 -2.21 13.92
N PRO A 77 -5.35 -1.15 13.60
CA PRO A 77 -4.57 -1.10 12.37
C PRO A 77 -3.52 -2.22 12.34
N TRP A 78 -3.47 -2.97 11.25
CA TRP A 78 -2.52 -4.07 11.04
C TRP A 78 -1.11 -3.56 10.76
N HIS A 79 -1.03 -2.43 10.06
CA HIS A 79 0.22 -1.78 9.70
C HIS A 79 0.15 -0.29 9.99
N SER A 80 1.29 0.29 10.38
CA SER A 80 1.42 1.71 10.66
C SER A 80 2.86 2.15 10.40
N PHE A 81 3.06 3.00 9.39
CA PHE A 81 4.37 3.41 8.89
C PHE A 81 4.55 4.93 8.94
N THR A 82 5.80 5.38 9.03
CA THR A 82 6.15 6.81 8.99
C THR A 82 6.32 7.35 7.57
N SER A 83 6.31 6.48 6.55
CA SER A 83 6.52 6.83 5.14
C SER A 83 5.50 6.14 4.23
N LEU A 84 5.22 6.74 3.08
CA LEU A 84 4.46 6.09 2.02
C LEU A 84 5.21 4.87 1.46
N GLN A 85 6.54 4.89 1.50
CA GLN A 85 7.38 3.78 1.01
C GLN A 85 7.14 2.50 1.82
N GLY A 86 6.86 2.58 3.12
CA GLY A 86 6.45 1.43 3.92
C GLY A 86 5.10 0.85 3.49
N ALA A 87 4.11 1.69 3.19
CA ALA A 87 2.82 1.25 2.69
C ALA A 87 2.93 0.64 1.27
N LEU A 88 3.74 1.24 0.40
CA LEU A 88 4.04 0.68 -0.93
C LEU A 88 4.79 -0.65 -0.81
N ALA A 89 5.72 -0.81 0.13
CA ALA A 89 6.42 -2.07 0.33
C ALA A 89 5.44 -3.22 0.63
N VAL A 90 4.41 -3.00 1.45
CA VAL A 90 3.35 -4.00 1.68
C VAL A 90 2.64 -4.35 0.38
N LEU A 91 2.25 -3.33 -0.42
CA LEU A 91 1.59 -3.54 -1.71
C LEU A 91 2.45 -4.37 -2.67
N PHE A 92 3.74 -4.04 -2.82
CA PHE A 92 4.65 -4.75 -3.73
C PHE A 92 5.03 -6.15 -3.23
N ILE A 93 5.11 -6.36 -1.91
CA ILE A 93 5.25 -7.70 -1.35
C ILE A 93 4.02 -8.54 -1.69
N THR A 94 2.81 -8.01 -1.55
CA THR A 94 1.60 -8.73 -1.99
C THR A 94 1.61 -9.02 -3.48
N GLY A 95 2.07 -8.09 -4.32
CA GLY A 95 2.26 -8.35 -5.75
C GLY A 95 3.26 -9.48 -6.04
N TYR A 96 4.35 -9.56 -5.27
CA TYR A 96 5.29 -10.68 -5.36
C TYR A 96 4.66 -12.00 -4.89
N GLU A 97 3.88 -11.98 -3.80
CA GLU A 97 3.13 -13.14 -3.29
C GLU A 97 2.06 -13.64 -4.27
N ASP A 98 1.49 -12.74 -5.06
CA ASP A 98 0.57 -13.03 -6.17
C ASP A 98 1.30 -13.52 -7.44
N GLU A 99 2.59 -13.86 -7.33
CA GLU A 99 3.45 -14.39 -8.41
C GLU A 99 3.62 -13.45 -9.61
N LEU A 100 3.51 -12.13 -9.41
CA LEU A 100 3.84 -11.18 -10.46
C LEU A 100 5.33 -11.26 -10.80
N SER A 101 5.64 -11.30 -12.11
CA SER A 101 7.04 -11.31 -12.56
C SER A 101 7.79 -10.07 -12.11
N ASP A 102 9.10 -10.20 -11.89
CA ASP A 102 9.96 -9.06 -11.52
C ASP A 102 9.89 -7.90 -12.52
N GLU A 103 9.69 -8.17 -13.81
CA GLU A 103 9.53 -7.13 -14.84
C GLU A 103 8.29 -6.27 -14.57
N VAL A 104 7.15 -6.92 -14.34
CA VAL A 104 5.90 -6.25 -13.97
C VAL A 104 6.05 -5.47 -12.66
N LEU A 105 6.68 -6.07 -11.65
CA LEU A 105 6.92 -5.39 -10.37
C LEU A 105 7.79 -4.14 -10.55
N ARG A 106 8.85 -4.20 -11.36
CA ARG A 106 9.71 -3.05 -11.67
C ARG A 106 8.98 -1.96 -12.45
N ASP A 107 8.13 -2.32 -13.41
CA ASP A 107 7.35 -1.37 -14.19
C ASP A 107 6.39 -0.58 -13.30
N TYR A 108 5.65 -1.28 -12.45
CA TYR A 108 4.75 -0.65 -11.51
C TYR A 108 5.50 0.13 -10.43
N ALA A 109 6.65 -0.35 -9.94
CA ALA A 109 7.45 0.37 -8.96
C ALA A 109 7.91 1.73 -9.50
N ARG A 110 8.30 1.79 -10.78
CA ARG A 110 8.63 3.05 -11.46
C ARG A 110 7.42 3.97 -11.56
N SER A 111 6.26 3.43 -11.93
CA SER A 111 5.01 4.21 -12.02
C SER A 111 4.55 4.76 -10.67
N PHE A 112 4.63 3.93 -9.62
CA PHE A 112 4.14 4.25 -8.29
C PHE A 112 5.17 5.01 -7.44
N ASP A 113 6.39 5.22 -7.93
CA ASP A 113 7.54 5.78 -7.20
C ASP A 113 7.91 4.94 -5.95
N PHE A 114 7.84 3.61 -6.07
CA PHE A 114 8.37 2.71 -5.06
C PHE A 114 9.88 2.48 -5.28
N ARG A 115 10.70 3.07 -4.42
CA ARG A 115 12.15 3.20 -4.63
C ARG A 115 12.95 1.98 -4.19
N HIS A 116 12.33 1.08 -3.43
CA HIS A 116 13.00 -0.06 -2.82
C HIS A 116 12.81 -1.37 -3.59
N ILE A 117 12.29 -1.33 -4.82
CA ILE A 117 11.99 -2.57 -5.58
C ILE A 117 13.22 -3.46 -5.78
N GLU A 118 14.36 -2.90 -6.15
CA GLU A 118 15.58 -3.70 -6.36
C GLU A 118 16.09 -4.29 -5.04
N ARG A 119 15.97 -3.54 -3.94
CA ARG A 119 16.32 -4.03 -2.60
C ARG A 119 15.38 -5.18 -2.19
N MET A 120 14.07 -5.00 -2.42
CA MET A 120 13.06 -6.03 -2.14
C MET A 120 13.42 -7.33 -2.84
N LEU A 121 13.58 -7.29 -4.16
CA LEU A 121 13.85 -8.48 -5.00
C LEU A 121 15.19 -9.15 -4.65
N ALA A 122 16.20 -8.39 -4.22
CA ALA A 122 17.49 -8.94 -3.83
C ALA A 122 17.49 -9.59 -2.43
N GLU A 123 16.63 -9.11 -1.52
CA GLU A 123 16.61 -9.54 -0.12
C GLU A 123 15.59 -10.64 0.18
N VAL A 124 14.67 -10.96 -0.75
CA VAL A 124 13.63 -11.99 -0.52
C VAL A 124 14.29 -13.34 -0.18
N PRO A 125 14.07 -13.86 1.05
CA PRO A 125 14.64 -15.13 1.44
C PRO A 125 13.80 -16.30 0.93
N GLN A 126 14.47 -17.42 0.63
CA GLN A 126 13.82 -18.65 0.16
C GLN A 126 13.24 -19.51 1.30
N ALA A 127 13.74 -19.33 2.53
CA ALA A 127 13.29 -20.10 3.69
C ALA A 127 12.02 -19.47 4.31
N PRO A 128 10.94 -20.24 4.57
CA PRO A 128 9.67 -19.69 5.06
C PRO A 128 9.76 -18.85 6.35
N GLU A 129 10.53 -19.29 7.34
CA GLU A 129 10.67 -18.56 8.61
C GLU A 129 11.43 -17.24 8.44
N ALA A 130 12.47 -17.25 7.61
CA ALA A 130 13.20 -16.04 7.26
C ALA A 130 12.32 -15.08 6.45
N TYR A 131 11.46 -15.62 5.58
CA TYR A 131 10.50 -14.86 4.79
C TYR A 131 9.49 -14.13 5.67
N GLU A 132 8.86 -14.81 6.62
CA GLU A 132 7.88 -14.16 7.49
C GLU A 132 8.51 -13.04 8.32
N HIS A 133 9.73 -13.25 8.84
CA HIS A 133 10.45 -12.19 9.54
C HIS A 133 10.83 -11.02 8.61
N TRP A 134 11.34 -11.31 7.42
CA TRP A 134 11.70 -10.30 6.42
C TRP A 134 10.47 -9.50 5.99
N ARG A 135 9.35 -10.16 5.70
CA ARG A 135 8.08 -9.56 5.28
C ARG A 135 7.55 -8.55 6.29
N GLN A 136 7.73 -8.80 7.58
CA GLN A 136 7.32 -7.89 8.65
C GLN A 136 8.28 -6.71 8.83
N THR A 137 9.57 -6.91 8.60
CA THR A 137 10.62 -5.92 8.90
C THR A 137 11.00 -5.04 7.71
N PHE A 138 10.88 -5.55 6.48
CA PHE A 138 11.22 -4.82 5.27
C PHE A 138 10.37 -3.56 5.04
N PRO A 139 9.03 -3.59 5.21
CA PRO A 139 8.22 -2.37 5.11
C PRO A 139 8.61 -1.30 6.12
N VAL A 140 8.96 -1.70 7.35
CA VAL A 140 9.40 -0.80 8.42
C VAL A 140 10.74 -0.13 8.08
N SER A 141 11.60 -0.80 7.30
CA SER A 141 12.89 -0.26 6.86
C SER A 141 12.82 0.58 5.57
N CYS A 142 11.63 0.78 5.00
CA CYS A 142 11.40 1.65 3.85
C CYS A 142 11.01 3.05 4.33
N ALA A 143 11.89 4.05 4.16
CA ALA A 143 11.68 5.43 4.60
C ALA A 143 11.69 6.40 3.42
#